data_AF-A0AAE3UBN2-F1
#
_entry.id   AF-A0AAE3UBN2-F1
#
_cell.length_a   1.000
_cell.length_b   1.000
_cell.length_c   1.000
_cell.angle_alpha   90.00
_cell.angle_beta   90.00
_cell.angle_gamma   90.00
#
_symmetry.space_group_name_H-M   'P 1'
#
loop_
_entity.id
_entity.type
_entity.pdbx_description
1 polymer ?
#
loop_
_entity_poly.entity_id
_entity_poly.type
_entity_poly.pdbx_seq_one_letter_code
_entity_poly.pdbx_strand_id
1 'polypeptide(L)'
;MNAHSLVAESHLRQELSHKGFDLQGTPVMQDNGKLEVQANALEPVADDQGDALYATVPVTLWVSVDNHNKIKQIEGGNASPEAIDGVRNFVKTLIANNQLDGLKNNPQPRATHQVEINEKGQRVIKRRRIQSLF
;
A
#
# COMPACT_ATOMS: atom_id res chain seq x y z
N MET A 1 -11.87 29.42 15.63
CA MET A 1 -11.54 28.04 15.25
C MET A 1 -11.85 27.92 13.76
N ASN A 2 -10.85 28.09 12.90
CA ASN A 2 -11.07 28.22 11.46
C ASN A 2 -11.11 26.83 10.82
N ALA A 3 -12.24 26.53 10.18
CA ALA A 3 -12.44 25.36 9.35
C ALA A 3 -11.54 25.47 8.11
N HIS A 4 -10.34 24.90 8.18
CA HIS A 4 -9.57 24.62 6.97
C HIS A 4 -10.22 23.42 6.28
N SER A 5 -10.79 23.69 5.10
CA SER A 5 -11.47 22.70 4.28
C SER A 5 -10.50 21.60 3.87
N LEU A 6 -10.77 20.40 4.36
CA LEU A 6 -10.11 19.19 3.95
C LEU A 6 -10.45 18.91 2.48
N VAL A 7 -9.46 18.52 1.68
CA VAL A 7 -9.72 17.84 0.40
C VAL A 7 -10.68 16.69 0.69
N ALA A 8 -11.73 16.55 -0.10
CA ALA A 8 -12.66 15.43 0.07
C ALA A 8 -11.86 14.11 0.03
N GLU A 9 -12.01 13.24 1.03
CA GLU A 9 -11.22 12.01 1.16
C GLU A 9 -11.28 11.15 -0.11
N SER A 10 -12.44 11.11 -0.77
CA SER A 10 -12.64 10.41 -2.03
C SER A 10 -11.74 10.95 -3.15
N HIS A 11 -11.60 12.27 -3.26
CA HIS A 11 -10.73 12.90 -4.24
C HIS A 11 -9.26 12.63 -3.93
N LEU A 12 -8.86 12.74 -2.65
CA LEU A 12 -7.51 12.41 -2.22
C LEU A 12 -7.17 10.94 -2.52
N ARG A 13 -8.06 10.01 -2.18
CA ARG A 13 -7.87 8.57 -2.44
C ARG A 13 -7.71 8.29 -3.94
N GLN A 14 -8.49 8.96 -4.79
CA GLN A 14 -8.38 8.83 -6.24
C GLN A 14 -7.03 9.32 -6.76
N GLU A 15 -6.60 10.51 -6.35
CA GLU A 15 -5.31 11.08 -6.77
C GLU A 15 -4.12 10.23 -6.31
N LEU A 16 -4.17 9.73 -5.08
CA LEU A 16 -3.16 8.81 -4.54
C LEU A 16 -3.10 7.50 -5.32
N SER A 17 -4.26 6.91 -5.65
CA SER A 17 -4.34 5.67 -6.44
C SER A 17 -3.75 5.83 -7.84
N HIS A 18 -4.01 6.97 -8.49
CA HIS A 18 -3.37 7.32 -9.77
C HIS A 18 -1.84 7.38 -9.66
N LYS A 19 -1.32 7.83 -8.51
CA LYS A 19 0.12 7.86 -8.20
C LYS A 19 0.67 6.53 -7.67
N GLY A 20 -0.16 5.50 -7.51
CA GLY A 20 0.26 4.17 -7.05
C GLY A 20 0.27 3.98 -5.53
N PHE A 21 -0.39 4.87 -4.79
CA PHE A 21 -0.53 4.79 -3.34
C PHE A 21 -1.97 4.44 -2.94
N ASP A 22 -2.12 3.62 -1.91
CA ASP A 22 -3.42 3.32 -1.30
C ASP A 22 -3.56 4.02 0.06
N LEU A 23 -4.47 4.98 0.16
CA LEU A 23 -4.71 5.78 1.36
C LEU A 23 -5.09 4.90 2.57
N GLN A 24 -4.33 5.04 3.65
CA GLN A 24 -4.55 4.40 4.94
C GLN A 24 -4.93 5.42 6.00
N GLY A 25 -5.97 5.11 6.78
CA GLY A 25 -6.41 5.98 7.87
C GLY A 25 -6.89 7.36 7.41
N THR A 26 -6.94 8.29 8.36
CA THR A 26 -7.44 9.65 8.15
C THR A 26 -6.28 10.62 8.00
N PRO A 27 -6.25 11.45 6.94
CA PRO A 27 -5.25 12.51 6.80
C PRO A 27 -5.24 13.48 7.98
N VAL A 28 -4.05 13.94 8.38
CA VAL A 28 -3.87 14.87 9.50
C VAL A 28 -3.29 16.18 8.97
N MET A 29 -3.93 17.31 9.29
CA MET A 29 -3.36 18.63 8.98
C MET A 29 -2.24 18.94 9.97
N GLN A 30 -1.08 19.31 9.46
CA GLN A 30 0.10 19.63 10.24
C GLN A 30 0.29 21.15 10.34
N ASP A 31 1.03 21.60 11.37
CA ASP A 31 1.24 23.04 11.64
C ASP A 31 1.97 23.78 10.50
N ASN A 32 2.67 23.04 9.63
CA ASN A 32 3.33 23.56 8.44
C ASN A 32 2.36 23.77 7.24
N GLY A 33 1.07 23.56 7.43
CA GLY A 33 0.03 23.73 6.41
C GLY A 33 -0.03 22.62 5.36
N LYS A 34 0.69 21.51 5.56
CA LYS A 34 0.59 20.30 4.72
C LYS A 34 -0.30 19.26 5.38
N LEU A 35 -0.98 18.46 4.56
CA LEU A 35 -1.65 17.24 5.00
C LEU A 35 -0.63 16.11 5.07
N GLU A 36 -0.44 15.55 6.27
CA GLU A 36 0.23 14.27 6.44
C GLU A 36 -0.75 13.14 6.13
N VAL A 37 -0.32 12.22 5.27
CA VAL A 37 -1.13 11.13 4.79
C VAL A 37 -0.36 9.82 4.95
N GLN A 38 -0.96 8.87 5.67
CA GLN A 38 -0.48 7.50 5.73
C GLN A 38 -1.01 6.74 4.51
N ALA A 39 -0.14 6.02 3.81
CA ALA A 39 -0.52 5.26 2.63
C ALA A 39 0.29 3.97 2.51
N ASN A 40 -0.15 3.06 1.65
CA ASN A 40 0.64 1.92 1.23
C ASN A 40 1.16 2.16 -0.20
N ALA A 41 2.46 2.02 -0.39
CA ALA A 41 3.08 1.88 -1.71
C ALA A 41 3.17 0.38 -2.08
N LEU A 42 3.14 0.08 -3.38
CA LEU A 42 3.42 -1.27 -3.87
C LEU A 42 4.89 -1.38 -4.26
N GLU A 43 5.65 -2.18 -3.53
CA GLU A 43 7.05 -2.44 -3.81
C GLU A 43 7.23 -3.78 -4.52
N PRO A 44 7.98 -3.81 -5.64
CA PRO A 44 8.30 -5.05 -6.32
C PRO A 44 9.32 -5.87 -5.51
N VAL A 45 9.01 -7.15 -5.36
CA VAL A 45 9.82 -8.18 -4.73
C VAL A 45 9.87 -9.35 -5.70
N ALA A 46 11.07 -9.85 -6.02
CA ALA A 46 11.20 -11.03 -6.85
C ALA A 46 10.75 -12.27 -6.08
N ASP A 47 9.98 -13.15 -6.73
CA ASP A 47 9.78 -14.51 -6.26
C ASP A 47 10.97 -15.42 -6.61
N ASP A 48 10.92 -16.68 -6.17
CA ASP A 48 11.99 -17.67 -6.40
C ASP A 48 12.22 -17.98 -7.90
N GLN A 49 11.29 -17.60 -8.78
CA GLN A 49 11.40 -17.76 -10.24
C GLN A 49 11.90 -16.49 -10.94
N GLY A 50 12.11 -15.41 -10.18
CA GLY A 50 12.52 -14.11 -10.70
C GLY A 50 11.36 -13.25 -11.20
N ASP A 51 10.11 -13.70 -11.05
CA ASP A 51 8.93 -12.93 -11.43
C ASP A 51 8.61 -11.88 -10.35
N ALA A 52 8.06 -10.74 -10.79
CA ALA A 52 7.69 -9.66 -9.87
C ALA A 52 6.40 -9.99 -9.10
N LEU A 53 6.51 -10.00 -7.76
CA LEU A 53 5.41 -9.89 -6.81
C LEU A 53 5.42 -8.51 -6.18
N TYR A 54 4.25 -7.94 -5.94
CA TYR A 54 4.11 -6.63 -5.32
C TYR A 54 3.63 -6.79 -3.89
N ALA A 55 4.37 -6.22 -2.96
CA ALA A 55 4.02 -6.21 -1.54
C ALA A 55 3.75 -4.78 -1.08
N THR A 56 2.80 -4.62 -0.15
CA THR A 56 2.45 -3.32 0.41
C THR A 56 3.51 -2.87 1.42
N VAL A 57 4.02 -1.66 1.26
CA VAL A 57 4.93 -1.02 2.22
C VAL A 57 4.28 0.26 2.72
N PRO A 58 4.15 0.45 4.05
CA PRO A 58 3.61 1.68 4.60
C PRO A 58 4.57 2.84 4.34
N VAL A 59 4.01 3.97 3.90
CA VAL A 59 4.73 5.21 3.61
C VAL A 59 3.97 6.41 4.14
N THR A 60 4.71 7.45 4.51
CA THR A 60 4.15 8.76 4.84
C THR A 60 4.29 9.67 3.62
N LEU A 61 3.20 10.34 3.26
CA LEU A 61 3.11 11.33 2.20
C LEU A 61 2.79 12.70 2.80
N TRP A 62 3.33 13.74 2.18
CA TRP A 62 3.04 15.13 2.53
C TRP A 62 2.35 15.80 1.35
N VAL A 63 1.09 16.18 1.54
CA VAL A 63 0.23 16.71 0.49
C VAL A 63 0.03 18.20 0.71
N SER A 64 0.46 19.01 -0.27
CA SER A 64 0.19 20.44 -0.32
C SER A 64 -1.09 20.69 -1.12
N VAL A 65 -1.99 21.51 -0.58
CA VAL A 65 -3.25 21.89 -1.22
C VAL A 65 -3.24 23.37 -1.58
N ASP A 66 -3.93 23.75 -2.65
CA ASP A 66 -4.09 25.15 -3.05
C ASP A 66 -5.28 25.83 -2.35
N ASN A 67 -5.48 27.12 -2.64
CA ASN A 67 -6.57 27.93 -2.08
C ASN A 67 -7.98 27.47 -2.52
N HIS A 68 -8.07 26.50 -3.45
CA HIS A 68 -9.32 25.88 -3.93
C HIS A 68 -9.45 24.43 -3.46
N ASN A 69 -8.67 23.99 -2.47
CA ASN A 69 -8.62 22.61 -1.98
C ASN A 69 -8.27 21.57 -3.05
N LYS A 70 -7.45 21.95 -4.03
CA LYS A 70 -6.90 21.00 -5.00
C LYS A 70 -5.51 20.58 -4.58
N ILE A 71 -5.19 19.31 -4.82
CA ILE A 71 -3.84 18.81 -4.59
C ILE A 71 -2.89 19.50 -5.55
N LYS A 72 -1.94 20.25 -4.99
CA LYS A 72 -0.90 20.95 -5.74
C LYS A 72 0.35 20.09 -5.87
N GLN A 73 0.73 19.41 -4.79
CA GLN A 73 1.97 18.64 -4.71
C GLN A 73 1.84 17.51 -3.71
N ILE A 74 2.45 16.36 -4.04
CA ILE A 74 2.62 15.22 -3.15
C ILE A 74 4.13 15.00 -3.02
N GLU A 75 4.65 15.00 -1.80
CA GLU A 75 6.05 14.76 -1.47
C GLU A 75 6.20 13.50 -0.62
N GLY A 76 7.39 12.90 -0.64
CA GLY A 76 7.68 11.66 0.05
C GLY A 76 7.28 10.43 -0.76
N GLY A 77 6.80 9.39 -0.07
CA GLY A 77 6.27 8.18 -0.72
C GLY A 77 7.29 7.14 -1.12
N ASN A 78 8.59 7.44 -1.01
CA ASN A 78 9.63 6.44 -1.10
C ASN A 78 9.70 5.68 0.23
N ALA A 79 9.52 4.35 0.17
CA ALA A 79 9.80 3.50 1.31
C ALA A 79 11.29 3.59 1.68
N SER A 80 11.60 3.52 2.98
CA SER A 80 13.00 3.47 3.41
C SER A 80 13.64 2.14 2.95
N PRO A 81 14.96 2.11 2.71
CA PRO A 81 15.66 0.87 2.36
C PRO A 81 15.39 -0.27 3.36
N GLU A 82 15.32 0.06 4.65
CA GLU A 82 15.02 -0.90 5.73
C GLU A 82 13.60 -1.46 5.63
N ALA A 83 12.62 -0.63 5.29
CA ALA A 83 11.24 -1.06 5.09
C ALA A 83 11.12 -1.99 3.88
N ILE A 84 11.81 -1.66 2.78
CA ILE A 84 11.86 -2.50 1.57
C ILE A 84 12.50 -3.85 1.89
N ASP A 85 13.64 -3.87 2.58
CA ASP A 85 14.31 -5.12 2.94
C ASP A 85 13.51 -5.95 3.95
N GLY A 86 12.84 -5.29 4.90
CA GLY A 86 11.90 -5.93 5.81
C GLY A 86 10.77 -6.65 5.06
N VAL A 87 10.17 -5.98 4.07
CA VAL A 87 9.11 -6.58 3.24
C VAL A 87 9.65 -7.71 2.35
N ARG A 88 10.85 -7.57 1.77
CA ARG A 88 11.49 -8.67 1.02
C ARG A 88 11.70 -9.91 1.90
N ASN A 89 12.21 -9.73 3.11
CA ASN A 89 12.43 -10.82 4.05
C ASN A 89 11.10 -11.44 4.52
N PHE A 90 10.07 -10.63 4.71
CA PHE A 90 8.73 -11.10 5.02
C PHE A 90 8.16 -11.97 3.90
N VAL A 91 8.23 -11.53 2.64
CA VAL A 91 7.76 -12.31 1.48
C VAL A 91 8.52 -13.63 1.36
N LYS A 92 9.86 -13.61 1.49
CA LYS A 92 10.67 -14.84 1.53
C LYS A 92 10.20 -15.81 2.62
N THR A 93 9.89 -15.30 3.81
CA THR A 93 9.39 -16.12 4.91
C THR A 93 8.03 -16.72 4.60
N LEU A 94 7.12 -15.95 3.98
CA LEU A 94 5.81 -16.46 3.55
C LEU A 94 5.94 -17.60 2.54
N ILE A 95 6.85 -17.46 1.57
CA ILE A 95 7.11 -18.48 0.55
C ILE A 95 7.71 -19.73 1.19
N ALA A 96 8.78 -19.57 1.98
CA ALA A 96 9.48 -20.68 2.64
C ALA A 96 8.57 -21.50 3.57
N ASN A 97 7.64 -20.83 4.24
CA ASN A 97 6.71 -21.47 5.17
C ASN A 97 5.40 -21.96 4.52
N ASN A 98 5.28 -21.91 3.19
CA ASN A 98 4.05 -22.25 2.45
C ASN A 98 2.81 -21.45 2.94
N GLN A 99 3.02 -20.19 3.30
CA GLN A 99 1.99 -19.27 3.81
C GLN A 99 1.43 -18.32 2.75
N LEU A 100 1.93 -18.39 1.51
CA LEU A 100 1.47 -17.61 0.36
C LEU A 100 0.84 -18.51 -0.70
N ASP A 101 -0.46 -18.32 -0.94
CA ASP A 101 -1.22 -18.99 -1.99
C ASP A 101 -1.16 -18.23 -3.33
N GLY A 102 -1.45 -18.90 -4.44
CA GLY A 102 -1.48 -18.27 -5.78
C GLY A 102 -0.11 -18.11 -6.46
N LEU A 103 0.95 -18.63 -5.84
CA LEU A 103 2.27 -18.79 -6.49
C LEU A 103 2.39 -20.08 -7.30
N LYS A 104 1.69 -21.13 -6.87
CA LYS A 104 1.74 -22.47 -7.46
C LYS A 104 0.31 -22.94 -7.75
N ASN A 105 0.14 -23.86 -8.71
CA ASN A 105 -1.16 -24.44 -9.06
C ASN A 105 -1.78 -25.33 -7.97
N ASN A 106 -1.14 -25.45 -6.81
CA ASN A 106 -1.67 -26.19 -5.66
C ASN A 106 -2.08 -25.22 -4.55
N PRO A 107 -3.33 -25.34 -4.04
CA PRO A 107 -3.77 -24.58 -2.89
C PRO A 107 -2.87 -24.86 -1.69
N GLN A 108 -2.51 -23.79 -0.98
CA GLN A 108 -1.73 -23.89 0.25
C GLN A 108 -2.67 -23.88 1.47
N PRO A 109 -2.92 -25.02 2.15
CA PRO A 109 -3.94 -25.11 3.20
C PRO A 109 -3.66 -24.22 4.41
N ARG A 110 -2.38 -23.89 4.64
CA ARG A 110 -1.91 -23.01 5.72
C ARG A 110 -1.64 -21.58 5.26
N ALA A 111 -2.09 -21.21 4.06
CA ALA A 111 -1.87 -19.88 3.54
C ALA A 111 -2.62 -18.82 4.34
N THR A 112 -1.85 -17.86 4.83
CA THR A 112 -2.33 -16.66 5.50
C THR A 112 -2.41 -15.48 4.52
N HIS A 113 -1.74 -15.59 3.38
CA HIS A 113 -1.70 -14.61 2.31
C HIS A 113 -2.01 -15.25 0.96
N GLN A 114 -2.46 -14.46 0.00
CA GLN A 114 -2.72 -14.89 -1.36
C GLN A 114 -2.23 -13.83 -2.36
N VAL A 115 -1.79 -14.29 -3.53
CA VAL A 115 -1.52 -13.44 -4.67
C VAL A 115 -2.84 -13.12 -5.38
N GLU A 116 -3.12 -11.84 -5.57
CA GLU A 116 -4.23 -11.32 -6.37
C GLU A 116 -3.70 -10.53 -7.57
N ILE A 117 -4.45 -10.49 -8.66
CA ILE A 117 -4.16 -9.59 -9.78
C ILE A 117 -4.92 -8.28 -9.56
N ASN A 118 -4.21 -7.15 -9.45
CA ASN A 118 -4.85 -5.84 -9.32
C ASN A 118 -5.33 -5.31 -10.68
N GLU A 119 -6.02 -4.16 -10.69
CA GLU A 119 -6.54 -3.52 -11.90
C GLU A 119 -5.45 -3.14 -12.93
N LYS A 120 -4.19 -3.04 -12.48
CA LYS A 120 -3.01 -2.79 -13.32
C LYS A 120 -2.36 -4.08 -13.85
N GLY A 121 -2.97 -5.24 -13.60
CA GLY A 121 -2.43 -6.55 -14.01
C GLY A 121 -1.26 -7.05 -13.14
N GLN A 122 -0.99 -6.40 -12.00
CA GLN A 122 0.14 -6.74 -11.12
C GLN A 122 -0.25 -7.83 -10.13
N ARG A 123 0.68 -8.77 -9.88
CA ARG A 123 0.57 -9.81 -8.85
C ARG A 123 0.82 -9.21 -7.46
N VAL A 124 -0.21 -8.88 -6.71
CA VAL A 124 -0.13 -8.24 -5.39
C VAL A 124 -0.37 -9.25 -4.28
N ILE A 125 0.49 -9.26 -3.28
CA ILE A 125 0.33 -10.07 -2.06
C ILE A 125 -0.69 -9.38 -1.14
N LYS A 126 -1.76 -10.09 -0.79
CA LYS A 126 -2.74 -9.63 0.20
C LYS A 126 -2.93 -10.66 1.30
N ARG A 127 -3.21 -10.18 2.51
CA ARG A 127 -3.61 -11.04 3.61
C ARG A 127 -4.97 -11.66 3.29
N ARG A 128 -5.06 -12.99 3.40
CA ARG A 128 -6.33 -13.71 3.24
C ARG A 128 -7.28 -13.27 4.36
N ARG A 129 -8.46 -12.81 3.99
CA ARG A 129 -9.54 -12.61 4.96
C ARG A 129 -10.05 -14.00 5.34
N ILE A 130 -9.72 -14.43 6.56
CA ILE A 130 -10.36 -15.60 7.13
C ILE A 130 -11.79 -15.15 7.45
N GLN A 131 -12.75 -15.50 6.59
CA GLN A 131 -14.15 -15.43 7.02
C GLN A 131 -14.29 -16.46 8.13
N SER A 132 -14.39 -15.98 9.36
CA SER A 132 -14.81 -16.79 10.48
C SER A 132 -16.20 -17.34 10.17
N LEU A 133 -16.27 -18.59 9.71
CA LEU A 133 -17.49 -19.39 9.79
C LEU A 133 -17.60 -19.83 11.26
N PHE A 134 -18.15 -18.95 12.09
CA PHE A 134 -18.68 -19.29 13.41
C PHE A 134 -20.13 -18.85 13.45
#